data_AF-A0A3D1G0Q8-F1
#
_entry.id   AF-A0A3D1G0Q8-F1
#
_cell.length_a   1.000
_cell.length_b   1.000
_cell.length_c   1.000
_cell.angle_alpha   90.00
_cell.angle_beta   90.00
_cell.angle_gamma   90.00
#
_symmetry.space_group_name_H-M   'P 1'
#
loop_
_entity.id
_entity.type
_entity.pdbx_description
1 polymer ?
#
loop_
_entity_poly.entity_id
_entity_poly.type
_entity_poly.pdbx_seq_one_letter_code
_entity_poly.pdbx_strand_id
1 'polypeptide(L)'
;HTYPDSGKIFINEVHPSPDQLDEFIELVSTSDRPLRLDPLRLIKTTAAGTSAYRFFTTPPSFCALPVPLFPLLAPHQLRAFPSPTALPNDSTSLLLQTTDAQTLDQLNYTPWDAPLEHRSWERISLL
;
A
#
# COMPACT_ATOMS: atom_id res chain seq x y z
N HIS A 1 -16.92 14.69 9.10
CA HIS A 1 -15.67 14.46 8.36
C HIS A 1 -15.91 13.28 7.44
N THR A 2 -15.90 13.50 6.13
CA THR A 2 -16.26 12.51 5.12
C THR A 2 -15.09 11.53 4.96
N TYR A 3 -15.39 10.24 5.12
CA TYR A 3 -14.49 9.10 4.97
C TYR A 3 -14.00 8.96 3.51
N PRO A 4 -12.84 8.34 3.26
CA PRO A 4 -12.31 8.21 1.91
C PRO A 4 -13.21 7.30 1.07
N ASP A 5 -13.59 7.79 -0.10
CA ASP A 5 -14.27 7.01 -1.14
C ASP A 5 -13.43 5.76 -1.46
N SER A 6 -13.97 4.58 -1.21
CA SER A 6 -13.37 3.26 -1.47
C SER A 6 -13.15 2.94 -2.96
N GLY A 7 -13.20 3.93 -3.84
CA GLY A 7 -12.96 3.78 -5.29
C GLY A 7 -11.88 4.72 -5.83
N LYS A 8 -11.05 5.30 -4.96
CA LYS A 8 -10.12 6.38 -5.35
C LYS A 8 -8.65 6.13 -5.04
N ILE A 9 -8.33 5.03 -4.35
CA ILE A 9 -6.96 4.59 -4.11
C ILE A 9 -6.88 3.07 -4.25
N PHE A 10 -5.83 2.61 -4.91
CA PHE A 10 -5.65 1.21 -5.25
C PHE A 10 -4.19 0.80 -5.08
N ILE A 11 -3.96 -0.48 -4.79
CA ILE A 11 -2.66 -1.14 -4.91
C ILE A 11 -2.41 -1.39 -6.40
N ASN A 12 -1.49 -0.63 -6.99
CA ASN A 12 -1.12 -0.77 -8.39
C ASN A 12 -0.12 -1.92 -8.60
N GLU A 13 0.92 -1.96 -7.77
CA GLU A 13 2.02 -2.91 -7.91
C GLU A 13 2.51 -3.36 -6.54
N VAL A 14 2.92 -4.64 -6.45
CA VAL A 14 3.55 -5.20 -5.26
C VAL A 14 4.80 -5.94 -5.64
N HIS A 15 5.90 -5.63 -4.95
CA HIS A 15 7.20 -6.25 -5.15
C HIS A 15 7.65 -7.00 -3.89
N PRO A 16 7.38 -8.31 -3.77
CA PRO A 16 7.80 -9.12 -2.65
C PRO A 16 9.23 -9.65 -2.80
N SER A 17 9.89 -9.88 -1.66
CA SER A 17 11.14 -10.63 -1.52
C SER A 17 12.19 -10.31 -2.59
N PRO A 18 12.76 -9.10 -2.59
CA PRO A 18 13.65 -8.67 -3.63
C PRO A 18 15.07 -9.06 -3.24
N ASP A 19 15.71 -9.90 -4.05
CA ASP A 19 17.12 -10.23 -3.84
C ASP A 19 18.06 -9.03 -4.15
N GLN A 20 17.53 -7.96 -4.80
CA GLN A 20 18.33 -6.80 -5.25
C GLN A 20 17.66 -5.40 -5.08
N LEU A 21 16.38 -5.33 -4.71
CA LEU A 21 15.63 -4.07 -4.52
C LEU A 21 15.05 -4.02 -3.09
N ASP A 22 14.45 -2.90 -2.69
CA ASP A 22 13.66 -2.86 -1.46
C ASP A 22 12.21 -3.30 -1.76
N GLU A 23 11.58 -4.01 -0.83
CA GLU A 23 10.16 -4.36 -0.95
C GLU A 23 9.30 -3.11 -1.00
N PHE A 24 8.40 -3.05 -1.97
CA PHE A 24 7.51 -1.92 -2.10
C PHE A 24 6.08 -2.31 -2.44
N ILE A 25 5.20 -1.39 -2.09
CA ILE A 25 3.81 -1.37 -2.52
C ILE A 25 3.59 -0.05 -3.22
N GLU A 26 3.17 -0.11 -4.48
CA GLU A 26 2.79 1.06 -5.24
C GLU A 26 1.30 1.33 -5.08
N LEU A 27 0.97 2.57 -4.73
CA LEU A 27 -0.40 3.03 -4.68
C LEU A 27 -0.66 3.98 -5.84
N VAL A 28 -1.85 3.87 -6.42
CA VAL A 28 -2.36 4.81 -7.42
C VAL A 28 -3.63 5.46 -6.91
N SER A 29 -3.73 6.78 -7.08
CA SER A 29 -4.97 7.52 -6.87
C SER A 29 -5.70 7.76 -8.18
N THR A 30 -7.03 7.66 -8.18
CA THR A 30 -7.92 8.13 -9.27
C THR A 30 -8.77 9.32 -8.82
N SER A 31 -8.37 9.94 -7.71
CA SER A 31 -9.04 11.09 -7.11
C SER A 31 -8.62 12.39 -7.79
N ASP A 32 -9.56 13.32 -7.96
CA ASP A 32 -9.27 14.72 -8.31
C ASP A 32 -8.80 15.55 -7.10
N ARG A 33 -8.78 14.95 -5.90
CA ARG A 33 -8.36 15.59 -4.64
C ARG A 33 -7.23 14.80 -3.98
N PRO A 34 -6.30 15.45 -3.27
CA PRO A 34 -5.28 14.75 -2.49
C PRO A 34 -5.90 13.79 -1.48
N LEU A 35 -5.32 12.58 -1.36
CA LEU A 35 -5.75 11.56 -0.42
C LEU A 35 -4.78 11.46 0.75
N ARG A 36 -5.31 11.41 1.97
CA ARG A 36 -4.53 11.17 3.19
C ARG A 36 -4.13 9.71 3.30
N LEU A 37 -2.86 9.47 3.59
CA LEU A 37 -2.29 8.12 3.72
C LEU A 37 -2.12 7.68 5.18
N ASP A 38 -2.15 8.60 6.13
CA ASP A 38 -2.04 8.28 7.55
C ASP A 38 -3.19 7.41 8.13
N PRO A 39 -4.43 7.42 7.61
CA PRO A 39 -5.43 6.46 8.04
C PRO A 39 -5.28 5.09 7.38
N LEU A 40 -4.30 4.86 6.50
CA LEU A 40 -4.19 3.60 5.78
C LEU A 40 -3.49 2.51 6.57
N ARG A 41 -4.04 1.30 6.46
CA ARG A 41 -3.49 0.05 6.95
C ARG A 41 -3.43 -0.96 5.82
N LEU A 42 -2.39 -1.77 5.84
CA LEU A 42 -2.25 -2.98 5.05
C LEU A 42 -2.63 -4.17 5.93
N ILE A 43 -3.65 -4.93 5.54
CA ILE A 43 -3.93 -6.23 6.14
C ILE A 43 -3.29 -7.29 5.26
N LYS A 44 -2.38 -8.07 5.82
CA LYS A 44 -1.67 -9.14 5.13
C LYS A 44 -2.14 -10.49 5.67
N THR A 45 -2.62 -11.35 4.78
CA THR A 45 -3.00 -12.73 5.11
C THR A 45 -2.13 -13.70 4.31
N THR A 46 -1.50 -14.63 5.02
CA THR A 46 -0.64 -15.70 4.49
C THR A 46 -1.03 -17.03 5.15
N ALA A 47 -0.35 -18.13 4.79
CA ALA A 47 -0.50 -19.40 5.49
C ALA A 47 -0.17 -19.31 6.99
N ALA A 48 0.71 -18.39 7.40
CA ALA A 48 1.07 -18.18 8.81
C ALA A 48 0.00 -17.38 9.60
N GLY A 49 -0.99 -16.82 8.92
CA GLY A 49 -2.09 -16.06 9.54
C GLY A 49 -2.25 -14.64 8.97
N THR A 50 -3.08 -13.86 9.67
CA THR A 50 -3.45 -12.49 9.29
C THR A 50 -2.82 -11.47 10.25
N SER A 51 -2.30 -10.37 9.70
CA SER A 51 -1.70 -9.28 10.47
C SER A 51 -2.01 -7.93 9.85
N ALA A 52 -2.02 -6.86 10.66
CA ALA A 52 -2.35 -5.51 10.24
C ALA A 52 -1.18 -4.55 10.48
N TYR A 53 -0.83 -3.75 9.49
CA TYR A 53 0.31 -2.84 9.51
C TYR A 53 -0.15 -1.44 9.09
N ARG A 54 0.28 -0.39 9.79
CA ARG A 54 0.03 0.99 9.33
C ARG A 54 1.03 1.34 8.23
N PHE A 55 0.58 2.02 7.18
CA PHE A 55 1.48 2.52 6.13
C PHE A 55 2.45 3.59 6.67
N PHE A 56 1.98 4.42 7.61
CA PHE A 56 2.78 5.42 8.29
C PHE A 56 2.61 5.28 9.81
N THR A 57 3.72 5.08 10.52
CA THR A 57 3.75 4.97 11.99
C THR A 57 4.10 6.28 12.67
N THR A 58 4.74 7.22 11.96
CA THR A 58 5.16 8.52 12.48
C THR A 58 4.85 9.62 11.47
N PRO A 59 4.09 10.67 11.85
CA PRO A 59 3.90 11.83 11.00
C PRO A 59 5.24 12.52 10.74
N PRO A 60 5.56 12.91 9.50
CA PRO A 60 6.75 13.71 9.25
C PRO A 60 6.65 15.04 10.02
N SER A 61 7.72 15.41 10.71
CA SER A 61 7.85 16.72 11.35
C SER A 61 8.62 17.68 10.43
N PHE A 62 8.24 18.95 10.41
CA PHE A 62 8.97 19.99 9.69
C PHE A 62 9.47 21.03 10.68
N CYS A 63 10.75 21.42 10.56
CA CYS A 63 11.46 22.20 11.59
C CYS A 63 10.98 23.65 11.77
N ALA A 64 10.04 24.15 10.96
CA ALA A 64 9.69 25.57 10.92
C ALA A 64 8.31 25.93 11.49
N LEU A 65 7.40 24.96 11.66
CA LEU A 65 6.05 25.21 12.18
C LEU A 65 5.59 24.00 13.02
N PRO A 66 4.95 24.18 14.19
CA PRO A 66 4.41 23.10 15.01
C PRO A 66 3.09 22.57 14.44
N VAL A 67 2.99 22.45 13.11
CA VAL A 67 1.81 21.92 12.42
C VAL A 67 2.14 20.50 11.96
N PRO A 68 1.37 19.48 12.38
CA PRO A 68 1.59 18.12 11.91
C PRO A 68 1.35 18.06 10.39
N LEU A 69 2.33 17.55 9.65
CA LEU A 69 2.17 17.23 8.24
C LEU A 69 1.58 15.83 8.11
N PHE A 70 0.66 15.67 7.16
CA PHE A 70 0.09 14.37 6.83
C PHE A 70 0.70 13.87 5.52
N PRO A 71 1.07 12.58 5.44
CA PRO A 71 1.45 11.99 4.17
C PRO A 71 0.24 12.00 3.24
N LEU A 72 0.42 12.55 2.04
CA LEU A 72 -0.59 12.65 1.01
C LEU A 72 -0.15 11.90 -0.24
N LEU A 73 -1.13 11.34 -0.96
CA LEU A 73 -1.01 10.95 -2.36
C LEU A 73 -1.73 12.03 -3.18
N ALA A 74 -1.02 12.64 -4.13
CA ALA A 74 -1.56 13.70 -4.95
C ALA A 74 -2.65 13.17 -5.90
N PRO A 75 -3.52 14.05 -6.44
CA PRO A 75 -4.50 13.66 -7.45
C PRO A 75 -3.86 12.91 -8.60
N HIS A 76 -4.47 11.79 -9.03
CA HIS A 76 -4.01 10.96 -10.15
C HIS A 76 -2.56 10.46 -10.04
N GLN A 77 -1.98 10.47 -8.84
CA GLN A 77 -0.58 10.09 -8.62
C GLN A 77 -0.44 8.58 -8.46
N LEU A 78 0.59 8.04 -9.11
CA LEU A 78 1.14 6.71 -8.92
C LEU A 78 2.48 6.85 -8.18
N ARG A 79 2.64 6.11 -7.08
CA ARG A 79 3.82 6.24 -6.21
C ARG A 79 4.12 4.96 -5.43
N ALA A 80 5.36 4.49 -5.53
CA ALA A 80 5.90 3.42 -4.71
C ALA A 80 6.20 3.89 -3.27
N PHE A 81 5.84 3.04 -2.30
CA PHE A 81 6.14 3.21 -0.88
C PHE A 81 6.89 1.98 -0.38
N PRO A 82 7.88 2.14 0.53
CA PRO A 82 8.47 1.01 1.23
C PRO A 82 7.37 0.17 1.88
N SER A 83 7.48 -1.15 1.76
CA SER A 83 6.49 -2.03 2.38
C SER A 83 6.52 -1.89 3.91
N PRO A 84 5.36 -1.75 4.59
CA PRO A 84 5.31 -1.65 6.05
C PRO A 84 5.58 -2.99 6.75
N THR A 85 5.80 -4.06 6.00
CA THR A 85 6.04 -5.43 6.47
C THR A 85 6.78 -6.23 5.42
N ALA A 86 7.46 -7.31 5.82
CA ALA A 86 8.03 -8.27 4.88
C ALA A 86 6.96 -8.82 3.91
N LEU A 87 7.23 -8.85 2.61
CA LEU A 87 6.34 -9.36 1.58
C LEU A 87 6.92 -10.68 1.05
N PRO A 88 6.43 -11.85 1.51
CA PRO A 88 7.01 -13.13 1.11
C PRO A 88 6.71 -13.45 -0.35
N ASN A 89 7.59 -14.19 -1.03
CA ASN A 89 7.24 -14.86 -2.29
C ASN A 89 6.39 -16.12 -2.00
N ASP A 90 5.18 -15.92 -1.48
CA ASP A 90 4.20 -16.96 -1.14
C ASP A 90 2.77 -16.47 -1.43
N SER A 91 1.80 -17.39 -1.40
CA SER A 91 0.38 -17.08 -1.59
C SER A 91 -0.09 -16.12 -0.51
N THR A 92 -0.35 -14.88 -0.92
CA THR A 92 -0.63 -13.77 -0.01
C THR A 92 -1.79 -12.95 -0.51
N SER A 93 -2.66 -12.56 0.43
CA SER A 93 -3.71 -11.58 0.22
C SER A 93 -3.38 -10.29 0.96
N LEU A 94 -3.43 -9.18 0.23
CA LEU A 94 -3.26 -7.84 0.76
C LEU A 94 -4.56 -7.06 0.63
N LEU A 95 -5.06 -6.54 1.75
CA LEU A 95 -6.17 -5.58 1.77
C LEU A 95 -5.62 -4.21 2.14
N LEU A 96 -5.95 -3.21 1.33
CA LEU A 96 -5.81 -1.81 1.72
C LEU A 96 -7.06 -1.40 2.47
N GLN A 97 -6.90 -1.00 3.73
CA GLN A 97 -8.00 -0.58 4.59
C GLN A 97 -7.74 0.78 5.21
N THR A 98 -8.81 1.47 5.57
CA THR A 98 -8.74 2.60 6.51
C THR A 98 -8.61 2.10 7.95
N THR A 99 -8.27 3.00 8.87
CA THR A 99 -8.17 2.69 10.30
C THR A 99 -9.51 2.30 10.97
N ASP A 100 -10.63 2.67 10.37
CA ASP A 100 -12.01 2.30 10.72
C ASP A 100 -12.49 1.01 10.02
N ALA A 101 -11.56 0.24 9.43
CA ALA A 101 -11.79 -1.06 8.80
C ALA A 101 -12.64 -1.04 7.52
N GLN A 102 -12.74 0.10 6.84
CA GLN A 102 -13.29 0.16 5.48
C GLN A 102 -12.24 -0.40 4.51
N THR A 103 -12.58 -1.45 3.77
CA THR A 103 -11.75 -1.94 2.67
C THR A 103 -11.85 -1.00 1.49
N LEU A 104 -10.69 -0.55 1.02
CA LEU A 104 -10.54 0.32 -0.15
C LEU A 104 -10.18 -0.51 -1.38
N ASP A 105 -9.33 -1.52 -1.21
CA ASP A 105 -8.82 -2.31 -2.32
C ASP A 105 -8.22 -3.65 -1.85
N GLN A 106 -8.07 -4.60 -2.79
CA GLN A 106 -7.47 -5.90 -2.54
C GLN A 106 -6.55 -6.32 -3.70
N LEU A 107 -5.41 -6.92 -3.36
CA LEU A 107 -4.55 -7.61 -4.31
C LEU A 107 -4.17 -8.98 -3.73
N ASN A 108 -4.25 -10.02 -4.55
CA ASN A 108 -3.76 -11.36 -4.20
C ASN A 108 -2.61 -11.71 -5.13
N TYR A 109 -1.56 -12.31 -4.59
CA TYR A 109 -0.45 -12.85 -5.37
C TYR A 109 -0.09 -14.26 -4.91
N THR A 110 0.53 -15.03 -5.80
CA THR A 110 0.94 -16.43 -5.61
C THR A 110 2.45 -16.53 -5.80
N PRO A 111 3.16 -17.52 -5.24
CA PRO A 111 4.60 -17.61 -5.42
C PRO A 111 5.01 -17.74 -6.89
N TRP A 112 6.19 -17.23 -7.23
CA TRP A 112 6.87 -17.58 -8.48
C TRP A 112 7.62 -18.91 -8.34
N ASP A 113 7.55 -19.77 -9.36
CA ASP A 113 8.20 -21.10 -9.39
C ASP A 113 9.74 -21.05 -9.36
N ALA A 114 10.33 -19.91 -9.71
CA ALA A 114 11.76 -19.64 -9.57
C ALA A 114 11.94 -18.18 -9.14
N PRO A 115 12.93 -17.86 -8.28
CA PRO A 115 13.31 -16.48 -8.00
C PRO A 115 13.89 -15.89 -9.29
N LEU A 116 13.03 -15.35 -10.13
CA LEU A 116 13.44 -14.52 -11.24
C LEU A 116 13.52 -13.11 -10.69
N GLU A 117 14.73 -12.57 -10.70
CA GLU A 117 15.04 -11.21 -10.27
C GLU A 117 14.07 -10.22 -10.91
N HIS A 118 13.58 -9.25 -10.13
CA HIS A 118 12.76 -8.12 -10.58
C HIS A 118 11.32 -8.43 -11.05
N ARG A 119 10.58 -9.32 -10.38
CA ARG A 119 9.15 -9.50 -10.66
C ARG A 119 8.25 -8.84 -9.64
N SER A 120 7.26 -8.11 -10.15
CA SER A 120 6.17 -7.55 -9.37
C SER A 120 4.83 -8.10 -9.81
N TRP A 121 3.83 -8.02 -8.94
CA TRP A 121 2.44 -8.20 -9.30
C TRP A 121 1.83 -6.85 -9.57
N GLU A 122 1.53 -6.61 -10.84
CA GLU A 122 0.91 -5.39 -11.32
C GLU A 122 -0.58 -5.61 -11.55
N ARG A 123 -1.35 -4.55 -11.30
CA ARG A 123 -2.75 -4.49 -11.67
C ARG A 123 -2.88 -4.22 -13.18
N ILE A 124 -3.60 -5.10 -13.86
CA ILE A 124 -3.76 -5.04 -15.32
C ILE A 124 -4.85 -4.02 -15.74
N SER A 125 -5.74 -3.61 -14.83
CA SER A 125 -6.77 -2.59 -15.10
C SER A 125 -7.29 -1.93 -13.82
N LEU A 126 -7.60 -0.63 -13.92
CA LEU A 126 -8.26 0.16 -12.86
C LEU A 126 -9.80 0.29 -13.07
N LEU A 127 -10.35 -0.40 -14.08
CA LEU A 127 -11.77 -0.37 -14.46
C LEU A 127 -12.67 -1.14 -13.49
#